data_AF-A0A2V9BW03-F1
#
_entry.id   AF-A0A2V9BW03-F1
#
_cell.length_a   1.000
_cell.length_b   1.000
_cell.length_c   1.000
_cell.angle_alpha   90.00
_cell.angle_beta   90.00
_cell.angle_gamma   90.00
#
_symmetry.space_group_name_H-M   'P 1'
#
loop_
_entity.id
_entity.type
_entity.pdbx_description
1 polymer ?
#
loop_
_entity_poly.entity_id
_entity_poly.type
_entity_poly.pdbx_seq_one_letter_code
_entity_poly.pdbx_strand_id
1 'polypeptide(L)' 'MSGTVAVKPQEHTCQGISPVDEPCDQGAQQFCERCSQWFCRTHYPDPEWHSCAPEQGES' A
#
# COMPACT_ATOMS: atom_id res chain seq x y z
N MET A 1 19.29 23.68 -6.74
CA MET A 1 18.55 23.15 -7.90
C MET A 1 17.23 22.59 -7.36
N SER A 2 16.19 23.41 -7.30
CA SER A 2 14.87 22.98 -6.83
C SER A 2 14.13 22.39 -8.01
N GLY A 3 14.24 21.07 -8.18
CA GLY A 3 13.52 20.34 -9.21
C GLY A 3 12.02 20.43 -8.93
N THR A 4 11.27 21.01 -9.86
CA THR A 4 9.83 20.91 -9.93
C THR A 4 9.42 19.44 -9.90
N VAL A 5 8.90 18.98 -8.76
CA VAL A 5 8.18 17.70 -8.68
C VAL A 5 6.95 17.86 -9.55
N ALA A 6 7.05 17.41 -10.79
CA ALA A 6 5.90 17.23 -11.65
C ALA A 6 5.00 16.19 -10.98
N VAL A 7 3.98 16.64 -10.26
CA VAL A 7 2.90 15.79 -9.77
C VAL A 7 2.11 15.35 -11.00
N LYS A 8 2.60 14.27 -11.62
CA LYS A 8 1.81 13.41 -12.51
C LYS A 8 0.54 12.97 -11.74
N PRO A 9 -0.58 12.70 -12.43
CA PRO A 9 -1.88 12.43 -11.80
C PRO A 9 -1.68 11.45 -10.64
N GLN A 10 -2.31 11.73 -9.50
CA GLN A 10 -2.13 11.03 -8.23
C GLN A 10 -2.38 9.52 -8.36
N GLU A 11 -1.40 8.79 -8.89
CA GLU A 11 -1.28 7.35 -8.77
C GLU A 11 -0.86 7.14 -7.33
N HIS A 12 -1.85 7.02 -6.43
CA HIS A 12 -1.60 6.75 -5.01
C HIS A 12 -0.55 5.63 -4.91
N THR A 13 0.55 5.85 -4.21
CA THR A 13 1.54 4.79 -3.95
C THR A 13 1.02 3.88 -2.85
N CYS A 14 1.48 2.62 -2.87
CA CYS A 14 1.16 1.67 -1.82
C CYS A 14 1.68 2.19 -0.48
N GLN A 15 0.76 2.38 0.46
CA GLN A 15 0.99 2.79 1.84
C GLN A 15 1.12 1.58 2.77
N GLY A 16 1.15 0.37 2.23
CA GLY A 16 1.49 -0.81 3.02
C GLY A 16 2.90 -0.71 3.59
N ILE A 17 2.99 -0.88 4.91
CA ILE A 17 4.23 -0.91 5.67
C ILE A 17 4.42 -2.36 6.09
N SER A 18 5.50 -3.00 5.63
CA SER A 18 5.82 -4.35 6.11
C SER A 18 6.36 -4.33 7.55
N PRO A 19 6.47 -5.49 8.22
CA PRO A 19 6.98 -5.59 9.59
C PRO A 19 8.41 -5.06 9.80
N VAL A 20 9.14 -4.85 8.71
CA VAL A 20 10.52 -4.33 8.69
C VAL A 20 10.60 -2.86 8.22
N ASP A 21 9.48 -2.15 8.17
CA ASP A 21 9.37 -0.75 7.73
C ASP A 21 9.84 -0.51 6.28
N GLU A 22 9.70 -1.50 5.38
CA GLU A 22 10.04 -1.34 3.98
C GLU A 22 8.89 -0.62 3.22
N PRO A 23 9.17 0.52 2.55
CA PRO A 23 8.16 1.22 1.77
C PRO A 23 7.91 0.49 0.44
N CYS A 24 6.66 0.49 -0.02
CA CYS A 24 6.29 -0.07 -1.31
C CYS A 24 6.06 1.04 -2.34
N ASP A 25 6.97 1.16 -3.32
CA ASP A 25 6.86 2.15 -4.41
C ASP A 25 5.89 1.71 -5.53
N GLN A 26 5.14 0.62 -5.35
CA GLN A 26 4.16 0.16 -6.33
C GLN A 26 2.93 1.07 -6.37
N GLY A 27 2.32 1.20 -7.55
CA GLY A 27 1.03 1.88 -7.69
C GLY A 27 -0.06 1.17 -6.88
N ALA A 28 -0.69 1.91 -5.98
CA ALA A 28 -1.87 1.43 -5.27
C ALA A 28 -3.06 1.32 -6.23
N GLN A 29 -3.81 0.25 -6.05
CA GLN A 29 -4.98 -0.07 -6.85
C GLN A 29 -6.23 -0.22 -5.98
N GLN A 30 -6.05 -0.49 -4.69
CA GLN A 30 -7.11 -0.77 -3.74
C GLN A 30 -7.02 0.17 -2.55
N PHE A 31 -8.17 0.73 -2.14
CA PHE A 31 -8.28 1.51 -0.91
C PHE A 31 -8.93 0.66 0.18
N CYS A 32 -8.30 0.58 1.34
CA CYS A 32 -8.95 0.01 2.52
C CYS A 32 -9.59 1.12 3.34
N GLU A 33 -10.93 1.13 3.42
CA GLU A 33 -11.67 2.13 4.21
C GLU A 33 -11.43 1.97 5.73
N ARG A 34 -11.22 0.74 6.20
CA ARG A 34 -10.98 0.44 7.62
C ARG A 34 -9.67 1.04 8.12
N CYS A 35 -8.63 0.85 7.31
CA CYS A 35 -7.27 1.31 7.59
C CYS A 35 -7.02 2.71 6.98
N SER A 36 -7.96 3.24 6.19
CA SER A 36 -7.88 4.50 5.40
C SER A 36 -6.59 4.65 4.60
N GLN A 37 -6.10 3.53 4.06
CA GLN A 37 -4.81 3.42 3.40
C GLN A 37 -4.96 2.80 2.00
N TRP A 38 -4.07 3.20 1.12
CA TRP A 38 -4.00 2.71 -0.26
C TRP A 38 -2.99 1.57 -0.36
N PHE A 39 -3.34 0.47 -1.01
CA PHE A 39 -2.49 -0.70 -1.17
C PHE A 39 -2.40 -1.12 -2.64
N CYS A 40 -1.26 -1.71 -3.02
CA CYS A 40 -1.14 -2.40 -4.30
C CYS A 40 -1.91 -3.73 -4.25
N ARG A 41 -2.16 -4.33 -5.41
CA ARG A 41 -2.86 -5.62 -5.53
C ARG A 41 -2.21 -6.76 -4.74
N THR A 42 -0.89 -6.69 -4.55
CA THR A 42 -0.10 -7.69 -3.81
C THR A 42 -0.26 -7.54 -2.30
N HIS A 43 -0.20 -6.31 -1.78
CA HIS A 43 -0.20 -6.06 -0.33
C HIS A 43 -1.59 -5.90 0.26
N TYR A 44 -2.62 -5.62 -0.54
CA TYR A 44 -4.00 -5.54 -0.05
C TYR A 44 -4.52 -6.83 0.62
N PRO A 45 -4.26 -8.05 0.10
CA PRO A 45 -4.65 -9.29 0.78
C PRO A 45 -3.60 -9.81 1.78
N ASP A 46 -2.48 -9.10 1.96
CA ASP A 46 -1.36 -9.60 2.75
C ASP A 46 -1.45 -9.09 4.20
N PRO A 47 -1.58 -9.97 5.21
CA PRO A 47 -1.72 -9.54 6.61
C PRO A 47 -0.44 -8.95 7.20
N GLU A 48 0.74 -9.22 6.63
CA GLU A 48 2.01 -8.62 7.08
C GLU A 48 2.11 -7.16 6.63
N TRP A 49 1.54 -6.82 5.47
CA TRP A 49 1.56 -5.46 4.92
C TRP A 49 0.28 -4.67 5.19
N HIS A 50 -0.83 -5.36 5.42
CA HIS A 50 -2.15 -4.78 5.59
C HIS A 50 -2.87 -5.45 6.77
N SER A 51 -2.89 -4.79 7.93
CA SER A 51 -3.49 -5.34 9.15
C SER A 51 -5.00 -5.61 9.05
N CYS A 52 -5.68 -5.01 8.07
CA CYS A 52 -7.10 -5.28 7.80
C CYS A 52 -7.30 -6.42 6.77
N ALA A 53 -6.24 -7.03 6.24
CA ALA A 53 -6.31 -8.15 5.32
C ALA A 53 -6.99 -9.36 6.00
N PRO A 54 -7.76 -10.16 5.25
CA PRO A 54 -8.28 -11.41 5.77
C PRO A 54 -7.11 -12.31 6.18
N GLU A 55 -7.16 -12.90 7.37
CA GLU A 55 -6.24 -13.99 7.74
C GLU A 55 -6.36 -15.04 6.63
N GLN A 56 -5.30 -15.21 5.86
CA GLN A 56 -5.22 -16.29 4.88
C GLN A 56 -5.11 -17.57 5.69
N GLY A 57 -6.26 -18.12 6.06
CA GLY A 57 -6.38 -19.22 7.00
C GLY A 57 -5.42 -20.36 6.63
N GLU A 58 -4.61 -20.76 7.61
CA GLU A 58 -3.93 -22.06 7.60
C GLU A 58 -4.95 -23.15 7.27
N SER A 59 -4.70 -23.91 6.20
CA SER A 59 -5.43 -25.14 5.89
C SER A 59 -4.65 -26.36 6.34
#